data_AF-A0A820G0T6-F1
#
_entry.id   AF-A0A820G0T6-F1
#
_cell.length_a   1.000
_cell.length_b   1.000
_cell.length_c   1.000
_cell.angle_alpha   90.00
_cell.angle_beta   90.00
_cell.angle_gamma   90.00
#
_symmetry.space_group_name_H-M   'P 1'
#
loop_
_entity.id
_entity.type
_entity.pdbx_description
1 polymer ?
#
loop_
_entity_poly.entity_id
_entity_poly.type
_entity_poly.pdbx_seq_one_letter_code
_entity_poly.pdbx_strand_id
1 'polypeptide(L)'
;MLLSKSITLADIESVDHEYCQSLKYIVDNDPADLGLYFVVNEEVLGELREHELKPDGQHIKVTEQNKQEYIDLLINYRFVQRIALQMNALKKGFQEILPLE
;
A
#
# COMPACT_ATOMS: atom_id res chain seq x y z
N MET A 1 3.74 11.44 5.68
CA MET A 1 4.89 10.75 6.30
C MET A 1 5.80 11.65 7.14
N LEU A 2 6.28 12.81 6.64
CA LEU A 2 7.17 13.70 7.40
C LEU A 2 6.53 14.18 8.72
N LEU A 3 5.27 14.62 8.65
CA LEU A 3 4.44 15.05 9.79
C LEU A 3 3.71 13.88 10.50
N SER A 4 4.13 12.63 10.26
CA SER A 4 3.52 11.42 10.85
C SER A 4 2.00 11.24 10.67
N LYS A 5 1.36 11.97 9.73
CA LYS A 5 -0.03 11.75 9.34
C LYS A 5 -0.19 10.47 8.53
N SER A 6 -1.26 9.72 8.81
CA SER A 6 -1.71 8.57 8.03
C SER A 6 -2.14 9.00 6.63
N ILE A 7 -1.84 8.16 5.64
CA ILE A 7 -2.27 8.35 4.25
C ILE A 7 -3.69 7.82 4.12
N THR A 8 -4.56 8.58 3.46
CA THR A 8 -5.97 8.24 3.23
C THR A 8 -6.22 7.92 1.76
N LEU A 9 -7.35 7.27 1.46
CA LEU A 9 -7.80 7.04 0.07
C LEU A 9 -7.92 8.34 -0.75
N ALA A 10 -8.29 9.46 -0.11
CA ALA A 10 -8.39 10.76 -0.78
C ALA A 10 -7.01 11.27 -1.24
N ASP A 11 -5.95 11.02 -0.46
CA ASP A 11 -4.59 11.36 -0.85
C ASP A 11 -4.16 10.54 -2.08
N ILE A 12 -4.59 9.28 -2.17
CA ILE A 12 -4.31 8.39 -3.29
C ILE A 12 -5.03 8.85 -4.56
N GLU A 13 -6.30 9.24 -4.45
CA GLU A 13 -7.09 9.75 -5.59
C GLU A 13 -6.43 10.97 -6.26
N SER A 14 -5.74 11.80 -5.48
CA SER A 14 -5.02 12.97 -5.99
C SER A 14 -3.74 12.62 -6.77
N VAL A 15 -3.18 11.43 -6.56
CA VAL A 15 -1.92 10.96 -7.17
C VAL A 15 -2.17 10.00 -8.33
N ASP A 16 -3.09 9.05 -8.13
CA ASP A 16 -3.39 7.98 -9.07
C ASP A 16 -4.89 7.65 -9.04
N HIS A 17 -5.63 8.28 -9.95
CA HIS A 17 -7.07 8.12 -10.04
C HIS A 17 -7.48 6.70 -10.45
N GLU A 18 -6.77 6.10 -11.42
CA GLU A 18 -7.09 4.77 -11.93
C GLU A 18 -6.89 3.69 -10.86
N TYR A 19 -5.80 3.80 -10.10
CA TYR A 19 -5.56 2.92 -8.97
C TYR A 19 -6.60 3.10 -7.87
N CYS A 20 -6.98 4.33 -7.56
CA CYS A 20 -8.04 4.60 -6.59
C CYS A 20 -9.40 4.01 -7.04
N GLN A 21 -9.74 4.09 -8.33
CA GLN A 21 -10.94 3.45 -8.86
C GLN A 21 -10.89 1.93 -8.73
N SER A 22 -9.72 1.32 -8.97
CA SER A 22 -9.54 -0.13 -8.79
C SER A 22 -9.72 -0.54 -7.32
N LEU A 23 -9.22 0.24 -6.37
CA LEU A 23 -9.45 0.01 -4.95
C LEU A 23 -10.93 0.18 -4.57
N LYS A 24 -11.59 1.24 -5.04
CA LYS A 24 -13.02 1.48 -4.83
C LYS A 24 -13.86 0.33 -5.39
N TYR A 25 -13.48 -0.23 -6.54
CA TYR A 25 -14.15 -1.39 -7.10
C TYR A 25 -14.06 -2.61 -6.17
N ILE A 26 -12.90 -2.89 -5.58
CA ILE A 26 -12.72 -3.98 -4.61
C ILE A 26 -13.52 -3.70 -3.31
N VAL A 27 -13.67 -2.43 -2.91
CA VAL A 27 -14.50 -2.04 -1.77
C VAL A 27 -15.98 -2.31 -2.04
N ASP A 28 -16.47 -1.93 -3.22
CA ASP A 28 -17.90 -1.94 -3.52
C ASP A 28 -18.43 -3.29 -4.03
N ASN A 29 -17.53 -4.20 -4.44
CA ASN A 29 -17.88 -5.50 -5.02
C ASN A 29 -17.27 -6.66 -4.22
N ASP A 30 -17.83 -7.87 -4.36
CA ASP A 30 -17.26 -9.07 -3.76
C ASP A 30 -15.97 -9.46 -4.52
N PRO A 31 -14.79 -9.48 -3.88
CA PRO A 31 -13.54 -9.82 -4.53
C PRO A 31 -13.35 -11.33 -4.73
N ALA A 32 -14.26 -12.18 -4.25
CA ALA A 32 -14.11 -13.64 -4.31
C ALA A 32 -13.91 -14.16 -5.75
N ASP A 33 -14.54 -13.51 -6.74
CA ASP A 33 -14.46 -13.86 -8.15
C ASP A 33 -13.22 -13.28 -8.86
N LEU A 34 -12.53 -12.33 -8.22
CA LEU A 34 -11.33 -11.70 -8.78
C LEU A 34 -10.07 -12.57 -8.61
N GLY A 35 -10.14 -13.66 -7.84
CA GLY A 35 -9.01 -14.55 -7.62
C GLY A 35 -7.84 -13.89 -6.90
N LEU A 36 -8.10 -12.83 -6.12
CA LEU A 36 -7.08 -12.08 -5.39
C LEU A 36 -6.58 -12.86 -4.17
N TYR A 37 -5.29 -12.73 -3.89
CA TYR A 37 -4.61 -13.23 -2.69
C TYR A 37 -3.91 -12.06 -2.00
N PHE A 38 -3.41 -12.24 -0.79
CA PHE A 38 -2.64 -11.22 -0.07
C PHE A 38 -1.22 -11.08 -0.61
N VAL A 39 -1.08 -10.90 -1.91
CA VAL A 39 0.17 -10.71 -2.65
C VAL A 39 0.01 -9.57 -3.65
N VAL A 40 1.12 -8.89 -3.95
CA VAL A 40 1.18 -7.85 -4.98
C VAL A 40 2.36 -8.12 -5.90
N ASN A 41 2.13 -7.97 -7.20
CA ASN A 41 3.16 -8.04 -8.20
C ASN A 41 3.73 -6.64 -8.47
N GLU A 42 5.05 -6.52 -8.39
CA GLU A 42 5.79 -5.30 -8.70
C GLU A 42 6.82 -5.57 -9.78
N GLU A 43 6.85 -4.73 -10.80
CA GLU A 43 7.92 -4.74 -11.78
C GLU A 43 9.10 -3.90 -11.27
N VAL A 44 10.23 -4.56 -11.02
CA VAL A 44 11.47 -3.93 -10.56
C VAL A 44 12.55 -4.20 -11.60
N LEU A 45 13.00 -3.14 -12.29
CA LEU A 45 14.05 -3.23 -13.32
C LEU A 45 13.74 -4.24 -14.43
N GLY A 46 12.46 -4.37 -14.82
CA GLY A 46 12.00 -5.33 -15.83
C GLY A 46 11.76 -6.75 -15.31
N GLU A 47 12.00 -7.02 -14.03
CA GLU A 47 11.66 -8.29 -13.39
C GLU A 47 10.35 -8.16 -12.60
N LEU A 48 9.43 -9.09 -12.84
CA LEU A 48 8.20 -9.19 -12.07
C LEU A 48 8.49 -9.91 -10.75
N ARG A 49 8.31 -9.20 -9.63
CA ARG A 49 8.53 -9.72 -8.28
C ARG A 49 7.22 -9.76 -7.52
N GLU A 50 6.97 -10.88 -6.87
CA GLU A 50 5.82 -11.04 -5.99
C GLU A 50 6.23 -10.64 -4.56
N HIS A 51 5.36 -9.88 -3.91
CA HIS A 51 5.51 -9.50 -2.51
C HIS A 51 4.26 -9.90 -1.73
N GLU A 52 4.42 -10.67 -0.67
CA GLU A 52 3.32 -11.02 0.24
C GLU A 52 2.98 -9.83 1.16
N LEU A 53 1.72 -9.40 1.17
CA LEU A 53 1.25 -8.29 2.01
C LEU A 53 1.22 -8.63 3.50
N LYS A 54 1.17 -9.94 3.82
CA LYS A 54 1.24 -10.50 5.18
C LYS A 54 1.82 -11.92 5.12
N PRO A 55 2.24 -12.49 6.26
CA PRO A 55 2.78 -13.86 6.29
C PRO A 55 1.82 -14.87 5.68
N ASP A 56 2.35 -15.77 4.83
CA ASP A 56 1.59 -16.77 4.07
C ASP A 56 0.52 -16.15 3.14
N GLY A 57 0.73 -14.90 2.72
CA GLY A 57 -0.22 -14.13 1.92
C GLY A 57 -0.60 -14.80 0.59
N GLN A 58 0.33 -15.55 -0.01
CA GLN A 58 0.09 -16.31 -1.25
C GLN A 58 -0.98 -17.41 -1.09
N HIS A 59 -1.25 -17.86 0.14
CA HIS A 59 -2.25 -18.90 0.43
C HIS A 59 -3.55 -18.34 0.98
N ILE A 60 -3.63 -17.04 1.24
CA ILE A 60 -4.79 -16.39 1.83
C ILE A 60 -5.57 -15.68 0.73
N LYS A 61 -6.74 -16.22 0.39
CA LYS A 61 -7.64 -15.61 -0.59
C LYS A 61 -8.31 -14.36 0.00
N VAL A 62 -8.45 -13.33 -0.83
CA VAL A 62 -9.25 -12.15 -0.48
C VAL A 62 -10.73 -12.50 -0.58
N THR A 63 -11.47 -12.21 0.48
CA THR A 63 -12.90 -12.44 0.64
C THR A 63 -13.55 -11.16 1.14
N GLU A 64 -14.87 -11.08 1.07
CA GLU A 64 -15.64 -9.94 1.61
C GLU A 64 -15.31 -9.61 3.07
N GLN A 65 -14.95 -10.62 3.89
CA GLN A 65 -14.63 -10.43 5.30
C GLN A 65 -13.25 -9.82 5.55
N ASN A 66 -12.29 -10.03 4.64
CA ASN A 66 -10.90 -9.61 4.81
C ASN A 66 -10.45 -8.57 3.77
N LYS A 67 -11.33 -8.14 2.87
CA LYS A 67 -11.00 -7.17 1.81
C LYS A 67 -10.50 -5.83 2.35
N GLN A 68 -11.02 -5.37 3.49
CA GLN A 68 -10.58 -4.12 4.09
C GLN A 68 -9.12 -4.23 4.55
N GLU A 69 -8.74 -5.34 5.18
CA GLU A 69 -7.35 -5.63 5.57
C GLU A 69 -6.44 -5.68 4.33
N TYR A 70 -6.89 -6.32 3.25
CA TYR A 70 -6.14 -6.37 1.99
C TYR A 70 -5.88 -4.97 1.44
N ILE A 71 -6.91 -4.11 1.38
CA ILE A 71 -6.79 -2.73 0.90
C ILE A 71 -5.82 -1.93 1.78
N ASP A 72 -5.96 -2.00 3.10
CA ASP A 72 -5.11 -1.26 4.03
C ASP A 72 -3.64 -1.66 3.90
N LEU A 73 -3.36 -2.96 3.78
CA LEU A 73 -2.01 -3.48 3.58
C LEU A 73 -1.45 -3.08 2.21
N LEU A 74 -2.26 -3.14 1.17
CA LEU A 74 -1.86 -2.78 -0.19
C LEU A 74 -1.51 -1.29 -0.28
N ILE A 75 -2.31 -0.41 0.35
CA ILE A 75 -2.03 1.03 0.48
C ILE A 75 -0.74 1.26 1.27
N ASN A 76 -0.58 0.57 2.40
CA ASN A 76 0.62 0.69 3.24
C ASN A 76 1.88 0.28 2.46
N TYR A 77 1.83 -0.84 1.75
CA TYR A 77 2.94 -1.29 0.91
C TYR A 77 3.28 -0.26 -0.16
N ARG A 78 2.28 0.17 -0.95
CA ARG A 78 2.46 1.04 -2.11
C ARG A 78 3.05 2.40 -1.76
N PHE A 79 2.62 3.02 -0.66
CA PHE A 79 2.92 4.42 -0.33
C PHE A 79 3.86 4.60 0.88
N VAL A 80 3.98 3.61 1.75
CA VAL A 80 4.77 3.72 3.00
C VAL A 80 5.99 2.83 2.95
N GLN A 81 5.81 1.51 2.79
CA GLN A 81 6.90 0.55 2.95
C GLN A 81 7.98 0.70 1.88
N ARG A 82 7.59 0.87 0.61
CA ARG A 82 8.51 0.99 -0.54
C ARG A 82 9.51 2.14 -0.42
N ILE A 83 9.14 3.19 0.31
CA ILE A 83 9.97 4.40 0.47
C ILE A 83 10.40 4.65 1.92
N ALA A 84 10.19 3.69 2.81
CA ALA A 84 10.41 3.88 4.24
C ALA A 84 11.87 4.24 4.55
N LEU A 85 12.83 3.58 3.91
CA LEU A 85 14.26 3.83 4.12
C LEU A 85 14.66 5.26 3.69
N GLN A 86 14.21 5.66 2.51
CA GLN A 86 14.47 6.97 1.92
C GLN A 86 13.82 8.07 2.75
N MET A 87 12.57 7.86 3.18
CA MET A 87 11.83 8.79 4.02
C MET A 87 12.44 8.92 5.41
N ASN A 88 12.94 7.82 5.99
CA ASN A 88 13.63 7.85 7.28
C ASN A 88 14.96 8.59 7.19
N ALA A 89 15.73 8.38 6.11
CA ALA A 89 16.96 9.14 5.88
C ALA A 89 16.67 10.66 5.73
N LEU A 90 15.62 11.01 5.00
CA LEU A 90 15.18 12.40 4.84
C LEU A 90 14.76 13.01 6.18
N LYS A 91 13.94 12.30 6.96
CA LYS A 91 13.52 12.71 8.31
C LYS A 91 14.72 12.99 9.20
N LYS A 92 15.70 12.08 9.20
CA LYS A 92 16.92 12.23 10.00
C LYS A 92 17.68 13.51 9.63
N GLY A 93 17.93 13.73 8.35
CA GLY A 93 18.62 14.95 7.89
C GLY A 93 17.83 16.22 8.21
N PHE A 94 16.50 16.18 8.14
CA PHE A 94 15.65 17.32 8.51
C PHE A 94 15.70 17.59 10.02
N GLN A 95 15.64 16.55 10.85
CA GLN A 95 15.71 16.63 12.32
C GLN A 95 17.05 17.16 12.83
N GLU A 96 18.14 16.98 12.07
CA GLU A 96 19.45 17.56 12.40
C GLU A 96 19.47 19.10 12.31
N ILE A 97 18.55 19.70 11.54
CA ILE A 97 18.46 21.16 11.33
C ILE A 97 17.25 21.76 12.05
N LEU A 98 16.11 21.09 12.01
CA LEU A 98 14.84 21.55 12.55
C LEU A 98 14.19 20.45 13.39
N PRO A 99 13.87 20.70 14.68
CA PRO A 99 13.11 19.75 15.47
C PRO A 99 11.71 19.58 14.87
N LEU A 100 11.39 18.34 14.47
CA LEU A 100 10.04 17.93 14.08
C LEU A 100 9.29 17.58 15.37
N GLU A 101 8.56 18.55 15.93
CA GLU A 101 7.54 18.32 16.96
C GLU A 101 6.24 17.80 16.34
#